data_AF-A0AAX6EPT1-F1
#
_entry.id   AF-A0AAX6EPT1-F1
#
_cell.length_a   1.000
_cell.length_b   1.000
_cell.length_c   1.000
_cell.angle_alpha   90.00
_cell.angle_beta   90.00
_cell.angle_gamma   90.00
#
_symmetry.space_group_name_H-M   'P 1'
#
loop_
_entity.id
_entity.type
_entity.pdbx_description
1 polymer ?
#
loop_
_entity_poly.entity_id
_entity_poly.type
_entity_poly.pdbx_seq_one_letter_code
_entity_poly.pdbx_strand_id
1 'polypeptide(L)'
;MSYAEAILPLAAKEDWSVPHSKVLPPILKRQPGRPRVARRRDPSELVAAARRQNKCSSCGTLGHNKANCRGPTGSTKEPRKRIKTRGGSTQTNSNQRASTSTVGETLQ
;
A
#
# COMPACT_ATOMS: atom_id res chain seq x y z
N MET A 1 41.98 -53.71 11.41
CA MET A 1 41.26 -53.23 12.60
C MET A 1 40.36 -52.07 12.23
N SER A 2 39.12 -52.15 12.69
CA SER A 2 38.03 -51.18 12.61
C SER A 2 38.27 -49.95 13.52
N TYR A 3 37.91 -48.76 13.03
CA TYR A 3 37.84 -47.44 13.69
C TYR A 3 38.94 -47.13 14.73
N ALA A 4 39.94 -46.34 14.33
CA ALA A 4 41.12 -46.02 15.13
C ALA A 4 40.94 -44.86 16.13
N GLU A 5 39.84 -44.10 16.07
CA GLU A 5 39.66 -42.90 16.90
C GLU A 5 38.31 -42.93 17.64
N ALA A 6 38.36 -42.63 18.93
CA ALA A 6 37.18 -42.52 19.79
C ALA A 6 36.54 -41.15 19.62
N ILE A 7 35.26 -41.12 19.24
CA ILE A 7 34.48 -39.88 19.21
C ILE A 7 34.13 -39.52 20.66
N LEU A 8 34.72 -38.43 21.16
CA LEU A 8 34.40 -37.91 22.48
C LEU A 8 32.99 -37.32 22.50
N PRO A 9 32.27 -37.42 23.65
CA PRO A 9 30.95 -36.81 23.77
C PRO A 9 31.05 -35.30 23.64
N LEU A 10 30.07 -34.71 22.93
CA LEU A 10 29.87 -33.27 22.90
C LEU A 10 29.48 -32.77 24.30
N ALA A 11 29.92 -31.55 24.64
CA ALA A 11 29.53 -30.89 25.89
C ALA A 11 28.01 -30.76 25.98
N ALA A 12 27.48 -30.82 27.20
CA ALA A 12 26.05 -30.74 27.44
C ALA A 12 25.53 -29.37 27.00
N LYS A 13 24.23 -29.27 26.69
CA LYS A 13 23.61 -28.02 26.22
C LYS A 13 23.77 -26.89 27.26
N GLU A 14 23.84 -27.28 28.53
CA GLU A 14 24.03 -26.44 29.71
C GLU A 14 25.42 -25.79 29.75
N ASP A 15 26.42 -26.43 29.13
CA ASP A 15 27.81 -25.94 29.08
C ASP A 15 28.04 -24.94 27.92
N TRP A 16 27.04 -24.75 27.06
CA TRP A 16 27.19 -23.90 25.88
C TRP A 16 27.12 -22.42 26.28
N SER A 17 28.16 -21.65 25.96
CA SER A 17 28.13 -20.20 26.18
C SER A 17 27.06 -19.55 25.30
N VAL A 18 26.02 -18.98 25.90
CA VAL A 18 25.01 -18.22 25.16
C VAL A 18 25.62 -16.88 24.74
N PRO A 19 25.67 -16.55 23.44
CA PRO A 19 26.18 -15.26 23.01
C PRO A 19 25.30 -14.12 23.55
N HIS A 20 25.93 -13.12 24.16
CA HIS A 20 25.24 -11.90 24.63
C HIS A 20 24.84 -10.95 23.48
N SER A 21 25.27 -11.25 22.25
CA SER A 21 24.96 -10.44 21.08
C SER A 21 23.60 -10.80 20.48
N LYS A 22 22.90 -9.78 19.97
CA LYS A 22 21.65 -9.98 19.25
C LYS A 22 21.95 -10.60 17.89
N VAL A 23 21.59 -11.87 17.72
CA VAL A 23 21.65 -12.53 16.41
C VAL A 23 20.61 -11.88 15.50
N LEU A 24 21.07 -11.24 14.43
CA LEU A 24 20.17 -10.69 13.42
C LEU A 24 19.55 -11.83 12.60
N PRO A 25 18.28 -11.70 12.19
CA PRO A 25 17.68 -12.66 11.28
C PRO A 25 18.46 -12.70 9.96
N PRO A 26 18.45 -13.85 9.27
CA PRO A 26 19.09 -13.96 7.97
C PRO A 26 18.46 -12.95 6.99
N ILE A 27 19.30 -12.35 6.15
CA ILE A 27 18.84 -11.43 5.11
C ILE A 27 18.11 -12.25 4.03
N LEU A 28 16.79 -12.26 4.09
CA LEU A 28 15.97 -12.95 3.10
C LEU A 28 16.00 -12.20 1.76
N LYS A 29 16.60 -12.82 0.74
CA LYS A 29 16.50 -12.34 -0.65
C LYS A 29 15.10 -12.63 -1.19
N ARG A 30 14.59 -11.73 -2.04
CA ARG A 30 13.32 -11.96 -2.74
C ARG A 30 13.50 -13.11 -3.74
N GLN A 31 12.54 -14.02 -3.79
CA GLN A 31 12.53 -15.09 -4.80
C GLN A 31 12.48 -14.50 -6.22
N PRO A 32 13.13 -15.16 -7.19
CA PRO A 32 13.01 -14.80 -8.59
C PRO A 32 11.54 -14.87 -9.04
N GLY A 33 11.13 -13.97 -9.93
CA GLY A 33 9.77 -13.91 -10.47
C GLY A 33 8.78 -13.01 -9.70
N ARG A 34 9.08 -12.56 -8.47
CA ARG A 34 8.19 -11.64 -7.74
C ARG A 34 8.56 -10.16 -7.98
N PRO A 35 7.75 -9.35 -8.69
CA PRO A 35 8.07 -7.95 -8.97
C PRO A 35 8.22 -7.09 -7.72
N ARG A 36 9.21 -6.19 -7.69
CA ARG A 36 9.45 -5.27 -6.56
C ARG A 36 8.24 -4.34 -6.38
N VAL A 37 7.82 -4.12 -5.12
CA VAL A 37 6.71 -3.20 -4.79
C VAL A 37 6.94 -1.82 -5.39
N ALA A 38 8.18 -1.33 -5.32
CA ALA A 38 8.65 -0.22 -6.12
C ALA A 38 9.67 -0.74 -7.13
N ARG A 39 9.30 -0.93 -8.40
CA ARG A 39 10.27 -1.28 -9.44
C ARG A 39 11.37 -0.22 -9.55
N ARG A 40 12.56 -0.62 -10.01
CA ARG A 40 13.57 0.35 -10.44
C ARG A 40 13.04 1.03 -11.72
N ARG A 41 13.12 2.35 -11.77
CA ARG A 41 12.79 3.13 -12.96
C ARG A 41 14.07 3.32 -13.76
N ASP A 42 13.94 3.33 -15.08
CA ASP A 42 15.00 3.77 -15.96
C ASP A 42 15.27 5.27 -15.76
N PRO A 43 16.51 5.77 -15.89
CA PRO A 43 16.82 7.18 -15.75
C PRO A 43 16.05 8.10 -16.71
N SER A 44 15.63 7.59 -17.87
CA SER A 44 14.84 8.34 -18.86
C SER A 44 13.35 8.46 -18.50
N GLU A 45 12.85 7.66 -17.55
CA GLU A 45 11.45 7.71 -17.15
C GLU A 45 11.14 8.96 -16.34
N LEU A 46 10.19 9.78 -16.80
CA LEU A 46 9.67 10.90 -16.02
C LEU A 46 9.08 10.40 -14.69
N VAL A 47 9.50 11.04 -13.59
CA VAL A 47 8.91 10.79 -12.28
C VAL A 47 7.45 11.22 -12.35
N ALA A 48 6.54 10.26 -12.28
CA ALA A 48 5.12 10.55 -12.13
C ALA A 48 4.94 11.58 -11.01
N ALA A 49 4.23 12.67 -11.31
CA ALA A 49 4.02 13.77 -10.38
C ALA A 49 3.59 13.25 -9.01
N ALA A 50 4.08 13.90 -7.95
CA ALA A 50 3.72 13.54 -6.59
C ALA A 50 2.20 13.35 -6.50
N ARG A 51 1.77 12.23 -5.90
CA ARG A 51 0.35 11.94 -5.73
C ARG A 51 -0.29 13.15 -5.07
N ARG A 52 -1.27 13.76 -5.74
CA ARG A 52 -2.00 14.91 -5.20
C ARG A 52 -2.55 14.52 -3.83
N GLN A 53 -2.23 15.30 -2.80
CA GLN A 53 -2.82 15.09 -1.49
C GLN A 53 -4.29 15.49 -1.55
N ASN A 54 -5.15 14.66 -0.95
CA ASN A 54 -6.56 14.98 -0.86
C ASN A 54 -6.76 16.18 0.04
N LYS A 55 -7.62 17.12 -0.37
CA LYS A 55 -8.08 18.21 0.46
C LYS A 55 -9.37 17.79 1.17
N CYS A 56 -9.40 17.95 2.48
CA CYS A 56 -10.58 17.70 3.27
C CYS A 56 -11.64 18.77 2.98
N SER A 57 -12.85 18.37 2.59
CA SER A 57 -13.93 19.33 2.30
C SER A 57 -14.53 19.99 3.55
N SER A 58 -14.26 19.45 4.75
CA SER A 58 -14.82 19.98 6.00
C SER A 58 -13.87 20.93 6.75
N CYS A 59 -12.56 20.67 6.70
CA CYS A 59 -11.56 21.53 7.36
C CYS A 59 -10.55 22.17 6.39
N GLY A 60 -10.62 21.88 5.09
CA GLY A 60 -9.78 22.50 4.05
C GLY A 60 -8.30 22.07 4.04
N THR A 61 -7.85 21.28 5.01
CA THR A 61 -6.45 20.81 5.12
C THR A 61 -6.15 19.64 4.19
N LEU A 62 -4.88 19.45 3.83
CA LEU A 62 -4.41 18.37 2.96
C LEU A 62 -4.07 17.11 3.75
N GLY A 63 -4.14 15.95 3.09
CA GLY A 63 -3.67 14.66 3.63
C GLY A 63 -4.76 13.76 4.22
N HIS A 64 -6.01 14.25 4.30
CA HIS A 64 -7.16 13.43 4.69
C HIS A 64 -8.44 13.86 3.97
N ASN A 65 -9.43 12.97 3.96
CA ASN A 65 -10.76 13.24 3.44
C ASN A 65 -11.74 13.55 4.58
N LYS A 66 -12.91 14.12 4.26
CA LYS A 66 -13.99 14.38 5.24
C LYS A 66 -14.28 13.18 6.16
N ALA A 67 -14.25 11.97 5.60
CA ALA A 67 -14.52 10.72 6.33
C ALA A 67 -13.52 10.40 7.46
N ASN A 68 -12.29 10.90 7.38
CA ASN A 68 -11.24 10.70 8.39
C ASN A 68 -10.80 12.04 9.00
N CYS A 69 -11.67 13.06 8.94
CA CYS A 69 -11.40 14.35 9.54
C CYS A 69 -11.54 14.25 11.06
N ARG A 70 -10.57 14.79 11.80
CA ARG A 70 -10.60 14.88 13.27
C ARG A 70 -11.12 16.23 13.79
N GLY A 71 -11.51 17.13 12.88
CA GLY A 71 -12.10 18.42 13.24
C GLY A 71 -13.53 18.29 13.74
N PRO A 72 -14.13 19.37 14.25
CA PRO A 72 -15.46 19.36 14.90
C PRO A 72 -16.61 18.89 14.00
N THR A 73 -16.41 18.94 12.67
CA THR A 73 -17.38 18.47 11.66
C THR A 73 -17.05 17.09 11.10
N GLY A 74 -15.99 16.45 11.59
CA GLY A 74 -15.59 15.10 11.25
C GLY A 74 -16.51 14.10 11.93
N SER A 75 -17.47 13.56 11.20
CA SER A 75 -18.34 12.52 11.73
C SER A 75 -17.51 11.27 12.02
N THR A 76 -17.23 11.00 13.29
CA THR A 76 -16.70 9.72 13.80
C THR A 76 -17.73 8.63 13.51
N LYS A 77 -17.83 8.20 12.26
CA LYS A 77 -18.61 7.02 11.89
C LYS A 77 -17.62 5.86 11.96
N GLU A 78 -17.91 4.90 12.83
CA GLU A 78 -17.26 3.60 12.91
C GLU A 78 -16.85 3.10 11.50
N PRO A 79 -15.63 2.57 11.33
CA PRO A 79 -15.16 2.12 10.03
C PRO A 79 -16.14 1.11 9.45
N ARG A 80 -16.79 1.46 8.31
CA ARG A 80 -17.65 0.53 7.58
C ARG A 80 -16.83 -0.72 7.25
N LYS A 81 -17.16 -1.85 7.89
CA LYS A 81 -16.59 -3.16 7.55
C LYS A 81 -16.85 -3.39 6.06
N ARG A 82 -15.78 -3.50 5.29
CA ARG A 82 -15.85 -3.82 3.86
C ARG A 82 -16.37 -5.24 3.71
N ILE A 83 -17.65 -5.40 3.38
CA ILE A 83 -18.22 -6.69 2.99
C ILE A 83 -17.55 -7.07 1.67
N LYS A 84 -16.76 -8.17 1.69
CA LYS A 84 -16.16 -8.73 0.48
C LYS A 84 -17.23 -9.54 -0.26
N THR A 85 -18.08 -8.88 -1.04
CA THR A 85 -18.84 -9.62 -2.07
C THR A 85 -17.87 -9.99 -3.20
N ARG A 86 -17.79 -11.28 -3.52
CA ARG A 86 -17.12 -11.78 -4.73
C ARG A 86 -18.11 -11.60 -5.89
N GLY A 87 -17.88 -10.61 -6.76
CA GLY A 87 -18.72 -10.41 -7.96
C GLY A 87 -18.76 -8.94 -8.37
N GLY A 88 -18.57 -8.65 -9.65
CA GLY A 88 -18.23 -7.32 -10.18
C GLY A 88 -19.39 -6.47 -10.72
N SER A 89 -18.97 -5.40 -11.41
CA SER A 89 -19.74 -4.43 -12.20
C SER A 89 -20.55 -3.41 -11.37
N THR A 90 -20.63 -2.12 -11.66
CA THR A 90 -20.65 -1.42 -12.96
C THR A 90 -20.12 0.01 -12.78
N GLN A 91 -19.30 0.49 -13.72
CA GLN A 91 -18.97 1.91 -13.84
C GLN A 91 -20.19 2.64 -14.40
N THR A 92 -20.86 3.48 -13.61
CA THR A 92 -21.90 4.38 -14.14
C THR A 92 -21.22 5.69 -14.56
N ASN A 93 -21.08 5.87 -15.86
CA ASN A 93 -20.57 7.08 -16.49
C ASN A 93 -21.71 8.11 -16.58
N SER A 94 -21.73 9.09 -15.68
CA SER A 94 -22.64 10.23 -15.77
C SER A 94 -21.90 11.41 -16.39
N ASN A 95 -21.79 11.40 -17.72
CA ASN A 95 -21.28 12.52 -18.48
C ASN A 95 -22.28 12.82 -19.62
N GLN A 96 -23.24 13.70 -19.33
CA GLN A 96 -23.98 14.42 -20.36
C GLN A 96 -23.84 15.90 -20.07
N ARG A 97 -23.26 16.63 -21.03
CA ARG A 97 -23.22 18.08 -21.03
C ARG A 97 -23.56 18.58 -22.43
N ALA A 98 -24.37 19.64 -22.44
CA ALA A 98 -24.59 20.63 -23.48
C ALA A 98 -25.69 20.37 -24.53
N SER A 99 -26.81 21.08 -24.34
CA SER A 99 -27.46 21.82 -25.43
C SER A 99 -27.62 23.27 -24.96
N THR A 100 -26.75 24.15 -25.43
CA THR A 100 -26.95 25.61 -25.38
C THR A 100 -27.70 26.00 -26.64
N SER A 101 -28.97 26.41 -26.52
CA SER A 101 -29.73 27.00 -27.61
C SER A 101 -29.42 28.49 -27.70
N THR A 102 -28.67 28.87 -28.73
CA THR A 102 -28.45 30.26 -29.14
C THR A 102 -29.65 30.78 -29.95
N VAL A 103 -29.76 32.10 -29.95
CA VAL A 103 -30.93 32.97 -30.23
C VAL A 103 -31.42 32.94 -31.69
N GLY A 104 -32.67 33.37 -31.90
CA GLY A 104 -33.39 33.31 -33.19
C GLY A 104 -33.00 34.32 -34.27
N GLU A 105 -33.53 34.09 -35.48
CA GLU A 105 -33.54 35.03 -36.60
C GLU A 105 -34.75 34.76 -37.53
N THR A 106 -35.03 35.73 -38.39
CA THR A 106 -36.35 36.30 -38.75
C THR A 106 -36.82 35.92 -40.17
N LEU A 107 -38.09 36.21 -40.47
CA LEU A 107 -38.80 36.13 -41.76
C LEU A 107 -37.97 36.35 -43.04
N GLN A 108 -38.29 35.56 -44.08
CA GLN A 108 -38.84 36.04 -45.37
C GLN A 108 -39.57 34.91 -46.11
#